data_AF-A0A7V2AU84-F1
#
_entry.id   AF-A0A7V2AU84-F1
#
_cell.length_a   1.000
_cell.length_b   1.000
_cell.length_c   1.000
_cell.angle_alpha   90.00
_cell.angle_beta   90.00
_cell.angle_gamma   90.00
#
_symmetry.space_group_name_H-M   'P 1'
#
loop_
_entity.id
_entity.type
_entity.pdbx_description
1 polymer ?
#
loop_
_entity_poly.entity_id
_entity_poly.type
_entity_poly.pdbx_seq_one_letter_code
_entity_poly.pdbx_strand_id
1 'polypeptide(L)' 'MDATERIYRDLQRHLDRQAIGFPATKTGAEIRILERLFSPEEARLALHLTYKPAPLERIRESAERSGIPRERVA' A
#
# COMPACT_ATOMS: atom_id res chain seq x y z
N MET A 1 12.43 -11.65 -7.24
CA MET A 1 11.57 -10.95 -6.26
C MET A 1 10.23 -11.62 -6.28
N ASP A 2 9.85 -12.15 -5.12
CA ASP A 2 8.53 -12.75 -4.91
C ASP A 2 7.42 -11.71 -5.14
N ALA A 3 6.21 -12.16 -5.49
CA ALA A 3 5.07 -11.28 -5.69
C ALA A 3 4.77 -10.44 -4.43
N THR A 4 4.93 -11.04 -3.25
CA THR A 4 4.74 -10.40 -1.95
C THR A 4 5.78 -9.31 -1.69
N GLU A 5 7.05 -9.61 -1.99
CA GLU A 5 8.17 -8.67 -1.83
C GLU A 5 7.98 -7.44 -2.73
N ARG A 6 7.44 -7.62 -3.95
CA ARG A 6 7.09 -6.51 -4.84
C ARG A 6 6.01 -5.61 -4.23
N ILE A 7 4.98 -6.17 -3.60
CA ILE A 7 3.89 -5.39 -2.98
C ILE A 7 4.44 -4.47 -1.89
N TYR A 8 5.29 -4.97 -0.99
CA TYR A 8 5.87 -4.14 0.07
C TYR A 8 6.82 -3.08 -0.49
N ARG A 9 7.56 -3.39 -1.56
CA ARG A 9 8.36 -2.40 -2.27
C ARG A 9 7.52 -1.32 -2.95
N ASP A 10 6.37 -1.68 -3.50
CA ASP A 10 5.42 -0.73 -4.08
C ASP A 10 4.82 0.18 -2.99
N LEU A 11 4.42 -0.41 -1.85
CA LEU A 11 3.89 0.32 -0.71
C LEU A 11 4.91 1.30 -0.13
N GLN A 12 6.16 0.88 0.03
CA GLN A 12 7.24 1.76 0.47
C GLN A 12 7.37 2.98 -0.46
N ARG A 13 7.45 2.77 -1.78
CA ARG A 13 7.56 3.87 -2.75
C ARG A 13 6.32 4.76 -2.79
N HIS A 14 5.13 4.19 -2.55
CA HIS A 14 3.89 4.94 -2.46
C HIS A 14 3.89 5.90 -1.27
N LEU A 15 4.25 5.41 -0.09
CA LEU A 15 4.38 6.22 1.13
C LEU A 15 5.49 7.28 1.00
N ASP A 16 6.57 6.94 0.29
CA ASP A 16 7.71 7.84 0.08
C ASP A 16 7.38 9.07 -0.78
N ARG A 17 6.34 8.99 -1.60
CA ARG A 17 5.86 10.12 -2.41
C ARG A 17 4.89 11.04 -1.67
N GLN A 18 4.54 10.72 -0.42
CA GLN A 18 3.62 11.52 0.39
C GLN A 18 4.36 12.59 1.19
N ALA A 19 3.62 13.48 1.86
CA ALA A 19 4.16 14.70 2.48
C ALA A 19 5.31 14.47 3.48
N ILE A 20 5.31 13.33 4.19
CA ILE A 20 6.33 12.99 5.20
C ILE A 20 7.44 12.09 4.63
N GLY A 21 7.16 11.34 3.57
CA GLY A 21 8.07 10.34 3.01
C GLY A 21 8.19 9.06 3.84
N PHE A 22 8.82 8.04 3.26
CA PHE A 22 9.08 6.73 3.86
C PHE A 22 10.23 6.06 3.08
N PRO A 23 11.46 6.58 3.20
CA PRO A 23 12.54 6.29 2.26
C PRO A 23 13.05 4.86 2.37
N ALA A 24 13.59 4.35 1.26
CA ALA A 24 14.27 3.06 1.25
C ALA A 24 15.55 3.12 2.10
N THR A 25 15.81 2.07 2.90
CA THR A 25 17.00 1.98 3.73
C THR A 25 17.93 0.89 3.23
N LYS A 26 19.25 1.07 3.44
CA LYS A 26 20.26 0.08 3.05
C LYS A 26 20.06 -1.28 3.74
N THR A 27 19.48 -1.28 4.93
CA THR A 27 19.25 -2.50 5.71
C THR A 27 17.90 -3.15 5.40
N GLY A 28 17.04 -2.53 4.59
CA GLY A 28 15.67 -3.00 4.34
C GLY A 28 14.75 -2.96 5.56
N ALA A 29 15.07 -2.13 6.56
CA ALA A 29 14.27 -2.01 7.79
C ALA A 29 12.84 -1.55 7.50
N GLU A 30 12.65 -0.68 6.50
CA GLU A 30 11.36 -0.17 6.05
C GLU A 30 10.45 -1.28 5.55
N ILE A 31 10.98 -2.27 4.81
CA ILE A 31 10.19 -3.40 4.30
C ILE A 31 9.78 -4.31 5.45
N ARG A 32 10.71 -4.61 6.37
CA ARG A 32 10.41 -5.42 7.56
C ARG A 32 9.42 -4.74 8.52
N ILE A 33 9.29 -3.42 8.48
CA ILE A 33 8.26 -2.69 9.22
C ILE A 33 6.91 -2.91 8.52
N LEU A 34 6.85 -2.72 7.20
CA LEU A 34 5.61 -2.92 6.42
C LEU A 34 5.08 -4.36 6.55
N GLU A 35 5.95 -5.37 6.47
CA GLU A 35 5.61 -6.78 6.66
C GLU A 35 5.01 -7.11 8.04
N ARG A 36 5.29 -6.29 9.04
CA ARG A 36 4.75 -6.46 10.41
C ARG A 36 3.44 -5.70 10.62
N LEU A 37 3.21 -4.63 9.85
CA LEU A 37 2.05 -3.76 10.00
C LEU A 37 0.90 -4.17 9.08
N PHE A 38 1.20 -4.81 7.96
CA PHE A 38 0.24 -5.15 6.93
C PHE A 38 0.40 -6.60 6.50
N SER A 39 -0.72 -7.29 6.33
CA SER A 39 -0.80 -8.43 5.43
C SER A 39 -0.53 -8.00 3.98
N PRO A 40 -0.14 -8.92 3.08
CA PRO A 40 0.03 -8.61 1.67
C PRO A 40 -1.23 -8.00 1.03
N GLU A 41 -2.41 -8.45 1.45
CA GLU A 41 -3.71 -7.93 1.02
C GLU A 41 -3.92 -6.48 1.48
N GLU A 42 -3.68 -6.18 2.76
CA GLU A 42 -3.80 -4.82 3.28
C GLU A 42 -2.78 -3.88 2.66
N ALA A 43 -1.54 -4.35 2.44
CA ALA A 43 -0.51 -3.57 1.77
C ALA A 43 -0.90 -3.19 0.34
N ARG A 44 -1.56 -4.11 -0.37
CA ARG A 44 -2.12 -3.85 -1.70
C ARG A 44 -3.24 -2.82 -1.65
N LEU A 45 -4.14 -2.89 -0.66
CA LEU A 45 -5.21 -1.90 -0.50
C LEU A 45 -4.66 -0.52 -0.12
N ALA A 46 -3.63 -0.46 0.72
CA ALA A 46 -3.01 0.79 1.16
C ALA A 46 -2.40 1.61 0.00
N LEU A 47 -2.08 0.99 -1.13
CA LEU A 47 -1.68 1.69 -2.37
C LEU A 47 -2.75 2.64 -2.91
N HIS A 48 -4.01 2.44 -2.51
CA HIS A 48 -5.14 3.28 -2.92
C HIS A 48 -5.47 4.38 -1.89
N LEU A 49 -4.76 4.41 -0.77
CA LEU A 49 -4.95 5.39 0.29
C LEU A 49 -3.90 6.50 0.18
N THR A 50 -4.28 7.71 0.58
CA THR A 50 -3.35 8.84 0.69
C THR A 50 -3.52 9.49 2.06
N TYR A 51 -2.61 10.41 2.42
CA TYR A 51 -2.76 11.21 3.64
C TYR A 51 -4.04 12.05 3.69
N LYS A 52 -4.73 12.26 2.56
CA LYS A 52 -5.99 13.01 2.50
C LYS A 52 -7.18 12.06 2.70
N PRO A 53 -8.10 12.38 3.62
CA PRO A 53 -9.37 11.67 3.72
C PRO A 53 -10.14 11.72 2.40
N ALA A 54 -10.80 10.62 2.05
CA ALA A 54 -11.65 10.51 0.87
C ALA A 54 -12.90 9.68 1.21
N PRO A 55 -14.04 9.91 0.51
CA PRO A 55 -15.20 9.04 0.61
C PRO A 55 -14.86 7.58 0.24
N LEU A 56 -15.53 6.62 0.89
CA LEU A 56 -15.32 5.19 0.67
C LEU A 56 -15.50 4.81 -0.80
N GLU A 57 -16.47 5.42 -1.48
CA GLU A 57 -16.78 5.18 -2.89
C GLU A 57 -15.58 5.49 -3.78
N ARG A 58 -14.84 6.58 -3.48
CA ARG A 58 -13.65 6.95 -4.26
C ARG A 58 -12.49 6.00 -4.03
N ILE A 59 -12.30 5.55 -2.79
CA ILE A 59 -11.28 4.55 -2.46
C ILE A 59 -11.60 3.24 -3.19
N ARG A 60 -12.87 2.82 -3.16
CA ARG A 60 -13.36 1.61 -3.82
C ARG A 60 -13.18 1.66 -5.33
N GLU A 61 -13.60 2.75 -5.97
CA GLU A 61 -13.38 2.95 -7.42
C GLU A 61 -11.91 2.86 -7.80
N SER A 62 -10.99 3.39 -6.98
CA SER A 62 -9.56 3.27 -7.24
C SER A 62 -9.07 1.84 -7.11
N ALA A 63 -9.53 1.10 -6.10
CA ALA A 63 -9.13 -0.29 -5.86
C ALA A 63 -9.62 -1.23 -6.98
N GLU A 64 -10.87 -1.05 -7.41
CA GLU A 64 -11.48 -1.84 -8.49
C GLU A 64 -10.75 -1.66 -9.83
N ARG A 65 -10.33 -0.43 -10.16
CA ARG A 65 -9.53 -0.15 -11.39
C ARG A 65 -8.18 -0.85 -11.41
N SER A 66 -7.65 -1.23 -10.25
CA SER A 66 -6.37 -1.95 -10.12
C SER A 66 -6.56 -3.46 -9.93
N GLY A 67 -7.78 -3.96 -10.14
CA GLY A 67 -8.09 -5.39 -10.11
C GLY A 67 -8.31 -5.96 -8.72
N ILE A 68 -8.57 -5.14 -7.70
CA ILE A 68 -8.97 -5.60 -6.36
C ILE A 68 -10.50 -5.82 -6.35
N PRO A 69 -10.99 -7.05 -6.08
CA PRO A 69 -12.43 -7.33 -6.09
C PRO A 69 -13.20 -6.63 -4.96
N ARG A 70 -14.43 -6.20 -5.27
CA ARG A 70 -15.34 -5.45 -4.39
C ARG A 70 -15.68 -6.14 -3.06
N GLU A 71 -15.66 -7.47 -3.03
CA GLU A 71 -15.96 -8.31 -1.85
C GLU A 71 -14.93 -8.16 -0.72
N ARG A 72 -13.78 -7.54 -1.01
CA ARG A 72 -12.65 -7.37 -0.07
C ARG A 72 -12.54 -5.97 0.52
N VAL A 73 -13.47 -5.07 0.22
CA VAL A 73 -13.45 -3.64 0.59
C VAL A 73 -14.71 -3.27 1.41
N ALA A 74 -15.11 -4.15 2.33
CA ALA A 74 -16.31 -4.02 3.15
C ALA A 74 -16.18 -2.96 4.25
#